data_AF-A0A6I2RHG5-F1
#
_entry.id   AF-A0A6I2RHG5-F1
#
_cell.length_a   1.000
_cell.length_b   1.000
_cell.length_c   1.000
_cell.angle_alpha   90.00
_cell.angle_beta   90.00
_cell.angle_gamma   90.00
#
_symmetry.space_group_name_H-M   'P 1'
#
loop_
_entity.id
_entity.type
_entity.pdbx_description
1 polymer ?
#
loop_
_entity_poly.entity_id
_entity_poly.type
_entity_poly.pdbx_seq_one_letter_code
_entity_poly.pdbx_strand_id
1 'polypeptide(L)'
;MSSTRCKRISSGLLALVLALLLRTPALAASAGEMDDPVTVRQWAAMLCGASLDTPVESGCVDEAYRRGWLPVTAVAVPESGLCRGALYQSAFAAAGLHVYDSTLYPGGEALSAYENCLRVGAELGLCPASAEPMELVTQDEAAALLDTLLTRELYIREPPMLTEFPIQNPDEVNLNDYLLELRRIPGPILRAFVDSGWTYAVDFQHLAGLSRRYGTSCTGAADYGAKRIYVSEAKATVHEFGHFLDSMLGFPSEHSSFYEAEADAASAFLRAYAGTSCREYFADYFAYYVTNHSNAEKAAQMERLTPETFALFSALEAGGWQLQSRPHSR
;
A
#
# COMPACT_ATOMS: atom_id res chain seq x y z
N MET A 1 12.40 -17.72 0.96
CA MET A 1 13.56 -16.84 0.68
C MET A 1 13.42 -16.28 -0.72
N SER A 2 12.52 -15.31 -0.89
CA SER A 2 12.49 -14.46 -2.09
C SER A 2 13.16 -13.16 -1.66
N SER A 3 14.46 -13.06 -1.91
CA SER A 3 15.23 -11.84 -1.65
C SER A 3 14.94 -10.89 -2.79
N THR A 4 14.37 -9.72 -2.48
CA THR A 4 14.21 -8.61 -3.43
C THR A 4 15.61 -8.20 -3.87
N ARG A 5 16.00 -8.64 -5.06
CA ARG A 5 17.35 -8.44 -5.60
C ARG A 5 17.43 -7.03 -6.17
N CYS A 6 18.17 -6.16 -5.49
CA CYS A 6 18.42 -4.79 -5.96
C CYS A 6 18.99 -4.81 -7.38
N LYS A 7 18.29 -4.19 -8.34
CA LYS A 7 18.82 -3.93 -9.68
C LYS A 7 19.91 -2.88 -9.53
N ARG A 8 21.17 -3.31 -9.73
CA ARG A 8 22.36 -2.46 -9.68
C ARG A 8 22.19 -1.22 -10.56
N ILE A 9 22.25 -0.05 -9.95
CA ILE A 9 22.52 1.21 -10.63
C ILE A 9 24.02 1.19 -11.03
N SER A 10 24.32 1.54 -12.28
CA SER A 10 25.61 1.34 -12.95
C SER A 10 26.74 2.20 -12.33
N SER A 11 27.53 1.63 -11.43
CA SER A 11 28.54 2.37 -10.62
C SER A 11 29.83 2.81 -11.36
N GLY A 12 29.86 2.78 -12.69
CA GLY A 12 31.10 2.97 -13.46
C GLY A 12 31.39 4.41 -13.92
N LEU A 13 30.36 5.18 -14.27
CA LEU A 13 30.51 6.55 -14.80
C LEU A 13 30.22 7.65 -13.75
N LEU A 14 29.63 7.29 -12.61
CA LEU A 14 29.02 8.25 -11.68
C LEU A 14 30.02 9.14 -10.93
N ALA A 15 31.20 8.61 -10.57
CA ALA A 15 32.24 9.39 -9.89
C ALA A 15 32.77 10.54 -10.77
N LEU A 16 32.72 10.39 -12.10
CA LEU A 16 33.13 11.43 -13.04
C LEU A 16 31.99 12.44 -13.28
N VAL A 17 30.73 12.00 -13.28
CA VAL A 17 29.56 12.86 -13.48
C VAL A 17 29.27 13.72 -12.24
N LEU A 18 29.41 13.19 -11.01
CA LEU A 18 29.36 14.00 -9.79
C LEU A 18 30.48 15.06 -9.80
N ALA A 19 31.71 14.68 -10.21
CA ALA A 19 32.82 15.61 -10.30
C ALA A 19 32.67 16.67 -11.41
N LEU A 20 31.94 16.37 -12.50
CA LEU A 20 31.68 17.30 -13.60
C LEU A 20 30.47 18.23 -13.34
N LEU A 21 29.40 17.74 -12.71
CA LEU A 21 28.26 18.56 -12.30
C LEU A 21 28.64 19.55 -11.20
N LEU A 22 29.62 19.19 -10.36
CA LEU A 22 30.24 20.10 -9.38
C LEU A 22 31.28 21.06 -10.01
N ARG A 23 31.57 20.97 -11.32
CA ARG A 23 32.64 21.74 -11.98
C ARG A 23 32.26 22.49 -13.25
N THR A 24 31.00 22.53 -13.69
CA THR A 24 30.61 23.42 -14.79
C THR A 24 30.51 24.88 -14.30
N PRO A 25 31.39 25.80 -14.74
CA PRO A 25 31.36 27.19 -14.30
C PRO A 25 30.46 27.97 -15.26
N ALA A 26 29.17 28.04 -14.94
CA ALA A 26 28.26 28.94 -15.63
C ALA A 26 27.21 29.48 -14.67
N LEU A 27 27.69 30.17 -13.63
CA LEU A 27 27.10 31.33 -12.94
C LEU A 27 27.81 31.49 -11.59
N ALA A 28 29.03 32.04 -11.64
CA ALA A 28 29.68 32.54 -10.43
C ALA A 28 29.00 33.87 -10.04
N ALA A 29 27.96 33.79 -9.20
CA ALA A 29 27.43 34.92 -8.44
C ALA A 29 26.57 34.48 -7.23
N SER A 30 27.04 33.52 -6.44
CA SER A 30 27.14 33.66 -4.98
C SER A 30 27.95 32.47 -4.48
N ALA A 31 28.85 32.70 -3.52
CA ALA A 31 29.15 31.65 -2.58
C ALA A 31 27.88 31.49 -1.71
N GLY A 32 26.94 30.67 -2.17
CA GLY A 32 25.76 30.28 -1.39
C GLY A 32 26.22 29.34 -0.27
N GLU A 33 25.75 29.59 0.95
CA GLU A 33 26.10 28.85 2.15
C GLU A 33 25.89 27.33 1.96
N MET A 34 26.83 26.53 2.47
CA MET A 34 26.76 25.06 2.52
C MET A 34 25.59 24.51 3.37
N ASP A 35 24.70 25.38 3.84
CA ASP A 35 23.56 25.10 4.72
C ASP A 35 22.19 25.34 4.06
N ASP A 36 22.14 25.70 2.78
CA ASP A 36 20.86 25.90 2.10
C ASP A 36 20.09 24.55 1.97
N PRO A 37 18.79 24.52 2.29
CA PRO A 37 17.96 23.34 2.11
C PRO A 37 17.94 22.85 0.65
N VAL A 38 18.04 21.54 0.46
CA VAL A 38 17.89 20.92 -0.85
C VAL A 38 16.48 21.14 -1.37
N THR A 39 16.35 21.64 -2.59
CA THR A 39 15.04 21.80 -3.24
C THR A 39 14.57 20.51 -3.91
N VAL A 40 13.26 20.39 -4.13
CA VAL A 40 12.68 19.29 -4.91
C VAL A 40 13.38 19.13 -6.28
N ARG A 41 13.64 20.24 -6.98
CA ARG A 41 14.32 20.23 -8.29
C ARG A 41 15.73 19.68 -8.19
N GLN A 42 16.51 20.15 -7.21
CA GLN A 42 17.89 19.68 -6.99
C GLN A 42 17.91 18.19 -6.67
N TRP A 43 17.03 17.74 -5.77
CA TRP A 43 16.90 16.32 -5.44
C TRP A 43 16.49 15.47 -6.65
N ALA A 44 15.52 15.91 -7.44
CA ALA A 44 15.12 15.20 -8.67
C ALA A 44 16.28 15.09 -9.67
N ALA A 45 17.11 16.13 -9.79
CA ALA A 45 18.30 16.11 -10.64
C ALA A 45 19.35 15.12 -10.12
N MET A 46 19.56 15.03 -8.80
CA MET A 46 20.43 14.02 -8.18
C MET A 46 19.94 12.60 -8.47
N LEU A 47 18.65 12.33 -8.29
CA LEU A 47 18.05 11.01 -8.58
C LEU A 47 18.19 10.61 -10.05
N CYS A 48 17.90 11.53 -10.98
CA CYS A 48 18.04 11.28 -12.41
C CYS A 48 19.50 11.04 -12.79
N GLY A 49 20.44 11.84 -12.27
CA GLY A 49 21.87 11.65 -12.52
C GLY A 49 22.41 10.33 -11.96
N ALA A 50 21.88 9.86 -10.83
CA ALA A 50 22.21 8.56 -10.28
C ALA A 50 21.63 7.41 -11.10
N SER A 51 20.38 7.52 -11.54
CA SER A 51 19.59 6.38 -11.99
C SER A 51 19.43 6.25 -13.52
N LEU A 52 19.80 7.27 -14.29
CA LEU A 52 19.62 7.31 -15.74
C LEU A 52 20.98 7.30 -16.44
N ASP A 53 21.15 6.38 -17.39
CA ASP A 53 22.35 6.31 -18.23
C ASP A 53 22.42 7.46 -19.26
N THR A 54 21.31 8.17 -19.50
CA THR A 54 21.24 9.30 -20.46
C THR A 54 20.98 10.60 -19.69
N PRO A 55 21.78 11.66 -19.92
CA PRO A 55 21.57 12.94 -19.28
C PRO A 55 20.18 13.50 -19.63
N VAL A 56 19.38 13.78 -18.62
CA VAL A 56 18.14 14.54 -18.77
C VAL A 56 18.48 16.01 -18.53
N GLU A 57 18.69 16.77 -19.60
CA GLU A 57 19.05 18.20 -19.52
C GLU A 57 17.90 19.06 -18.92
N SER A 58 16.65 18.59 -19.00
CA SER A 58 15.47 19.21 -18.39
C SER A 58 14.36 18.16 -18.16
N GLY A 59 13.53 18.35 -17.14
CA GLY A 59 12.38 17.46 -16.86
C GLY A 59 12.59 16.37 -15.81
N CYS A 60 13.69 16.41 -15.03
CA CYS A 60 13.96 15.43 -13.97
C CYS A 60 12.83 15.30 -12.94
N VAL A 61 12.13 16.41 -12.64
CA VAL A 61 10.98 16.41 -11.72
C VAL A 61 9.83 15.55 -12.28
N ASP A 62 9.52 15.70 -13.57
CA ASP A 62 8.46 14.93 -14.25
C ASP A 62 8.84 13.46 -14.39
N GLU A 63 10.11 13.17 -14.67
CA GLU A 63 10.63 11.79 -14.73
C GLU A 63 10.58 11.13 -13.35
N ALA A 64 11.04 11.82 -12.30
CA ALA A 64 10.98 11.32 -10.93
C ALA A 64 9.53 11.07 -10.48
N TYR A 65 8.59 11.92 -10.87
CA TYR A 65 7.16 11.68 -10.65
C TYR A 65 6.65 10.45 -11.43
N ARG A 66 6.96 10.33 -12.74
CA ARG A 66 6.55 9.18 -13.56
C ARG A 66 7.08 7.85 -13.02
N ARG A 67 8.24 7.86 -12.36
CA ARG A 67 8.84 6.68 -11.71
C ARG A 67 8.33 6.44 -10.28
N GLY A 68 7.49 7.33 -9.75
CA GLY A 68 6.96 7.22 -8.39
C GLY A 68 7.97 7.60 -7.30
N TRP A 69 9.08 8.26 -7.64
CA TRP A 69 10.08 8.72 -6.66
C TRP A 69 9.64 9.99 -5.96
N LEU A 70 8.84 10.83 -6.64
CA LEU A 70 8.30 12.06 -6.08
C LEU A 70 6.77 12.07 -6.18
N PRO A 71 6.05 12.60 -5.19
CA PRO A 71 4.61 12.77 -5.28
C PRO A 71 4.25 13.93 -6.21
N VAL A 72 3.01 13.93 -6.71
CA VAL A 72 2.49 15.00 -7.60
C VAL A 72 2.57 16.38 -6.95
N THR A 73 2.45 16.46 -5.63
CA THR A 73 2.55 17.71 -4.88
C THR A 73 3.94 18.34 -4.98
N ALA A 74 4.99 17.52 -5.07
CA ALA A 74 6.37 17.99 -5.25
C ALA A 74 6.57 18.61 -6.64
N VAL A 75 5.89 18.09 -7.67
CA VAL A 75 5.94 18.62 -9.05
C VAL A 75 5.40 20.06 -9.12
N ALA A 76 4.41 20.40 -8.29
CA ALA A 76 3.78 21.72 -8.30
C ALA A 76 4.66 22.83 -7.66
N VAL A 77 5.61 22.46 -6.81
CA VAL A 77 6.47 23.41 -6.07
C VAL A 77 7.95 22.99 -6.13
N PRO A 78 8.57 22.95 -7.33
CA PRO A 78 9.90 22.38 -7.50
C PRO A 78 11.03 23.14 -6.80
N GLU A 79 10.81 24.41 -6.42
CA GLU A 79 11.79 25.22 -5.69
C GLU A 79 11.64 25.14 -4.17
N SER A 80 10.68 24.39 -3.64
CA SER A 80 10.52 24.24 -2.19
C SER A 80 11.61 23.34 -1.59
N GLY A 81 12.03 23.67 -0.37
CA GLY A 81 12.92 22.82 0.41
C GLY A 81 12.24 21.49 0.78
N LEU A 82 13.00 20.40 0.75
CA LEU A 82 12.53 19.09 1.14
C LEU A 82 12.75 18.85 2.64
N CYS A 83 11.69 18.39 3.31
CA CYS A 83 11.84 17.84 4.65
C CYS A 83 12.43 16.43 4.61
N ARG A 84 13.02 16.02 5.72
CA ARG A 84 13.72 14.74 5.88
C ARG A 84 12.84 13.54 5.60
N GLY A 85 11.60 13.56 6.07
CA GLY A 85 10.61 12.52 5.78
C GLY A 85 10.34 12.36 4.29
N ALA A 86 10.13 13.48 3.58
CA ALA A 86 9.88 13.47 2.14
C ALA A 86 11.11 13.01 1.35
N LEU A 87 12.31 13.44 1.77
CA LEU A 87 13.57 12.99 1.17
C LEU A 87 13.76 11.49 1.33
N TYR A 88 13.59 10.93 2.54
CA TYR A 88 13.75 9.49 2.79
C TYR A 88 12.70 8.66 2.04
N GLN A 89 11.44 9.11 2.03
CA GLN A 89 10.40 8.46 1.25
C GLN A 89 10.78 8.39 -0.24
N SER A 90 11.25 9.51 -0.79
CA SER A 90 11.69 9.60 -2.18
C SER A 90 12.91 8.72 -2.47
N ALA A 91 13.90 8.74 -1.58
CA ALA A 91 15.14 7.98 -1.71
C ALA A 91 14.89 6.47 -1.67
N PHE A 92 14.02 6.00 -0.78
CA PHE A 92 13.64 4.59 -0.71
C PHE A 92 12.81 4.15 -1.92
N ALA A 93 11.89 5.00 -2.40
CA ALA A 93 11.17 4.72 -3.64
C ALA A 93 12.14 4.59 -4.83
N ALA A 94 13.14 5.48 -4.93
CA ALA A 94 14.17 5.41 -5.97
C ALA A 94 15.05 4.15 -5.87
N ALA A 95 15.37 3.72 -4.64
CA ALA A 95 16.13 2.50 -4.38
C ALA A 95 15.30 1.20 -4.50
N GLY A 96 13.98 1.29 -4.74
CA GLY A 96 13.09 0.12 -4.76
C GLY A 96 12.90 -0.53 -3.38
N LEU A 97 13.10 0.23 -2.31
CA LEU A 97 12.97 -0.22 -0.93
C LEU A 97 11.53 0.02 -0.45
N HIS A 98 10.81 -1.07 -0.16
CA HIS A 98 9.44 -1.01 0.33
C HIS A 98 9.39 -0.78 1.83
N VAL A 99 9.01 0.44 2.23
CA VAL A 99 8.72 0.77 3.63
C VAL A 99 7.34 0.21 3.99
N TYR A 100 7.30 -0.56 5.07
CA TYR A 100 6.07 -1.06 5.66
C TYR A 100 5.71 -0.25 6.90
N ASP A 101 4.41 -0.07 7.11
CA ASP A 101 3.85 0.59 8.28
C ASP A 101 4.23 -0.15 9.57
N SER A 102 4.60 0.61 10.58
CA SER A 102 5.08 0.09 11.86
C SER A 102 4.04 -0.82 12.53
N THR A 103 2.75 -0.53 12.37
CA THR A 103 1.69 -1.35 12.97
C THR A 103 1.70 -2.77 12.46
N LEU A 104 2.25 -3.05 11.26
CA LEU A 104 2.36 -4.38 10.68
C LEU A 104 3.32 -5.32 11.45
N TYR A 105 4.09 -4.79 12.40
CA TYR A 105 5.02 -5.56 13.22
C TYR A 105 4.49 -5.73 14.66
N PRO A 106 4.93 -6.78 15.38
CA PRO A 106 4.58 -6.97 16.79
C PRO A 106 4.99 -5.76 17.64
N GLY A 107 4.03 -5.19 18.38
CA GLY A 107 4.25 -4.03 19.24
C GLY A 107 4.46 -2.70 18.52
N GLY A 108 4.24 -2.65 17.19
CA GLY A 108 4.36 -1.41 16.43
C GLY A 108 3.22 -0.43 16.72
N GLU A 109 3.54 0.86 16.61
CA GLU A 109 2.64 1.97 16.88
C GLU A 109 2.19 2.65 15.58
N ALA A 110 1.09 3.40 15.64
CA ALA A 110 0.64 4.18 14.50
C ALA A 110 1.61 5.34 14.25
N LEU A 111 2.29 5.32 13.11
CA LEU A 111 3.23 6.35 12.66
C LEU A 111 2.74 6.96 11.35
N SER A 112 3.05 8.22 11.11
CA SER A 112 2.88 8.81 9.78
C SER A 112 3.78 8.13 8.74
N ALA A 113 3.51 8.35 7.46
CA ALA A 113 4.35 7.82 6.38
C ALA A 113 5.81 8.29 6.50
N TYR A 114 6.03 9.53 6.92
CA TYR A 114 7.37 10.09 7.11
C TYR A 114 8.08 9.50 8.32
N GLU A 115 7.39 9.34 9.45
CA GLU A 115 7.97 8.68 10.63
C GLU A 115 8.31 7.21 10.35
N ASN A 116 7.49 6.50 9.57
CA ASN A 116 7.83 5.15 9.11
C ASN A 116 9.10 5.12 8.27
N CYS A 117 9.31 6.10 7.40
CA CYS A 117 10.54 6.23 6.63
C CYS A 117 11.75 6.50 7.53
N LEU A 118 11.63 7.37 8.54
CA LEU A 118 12.73 7.65 9.45
C LEU A 118 13.02 6.49 10.41
N ARG A 119 11.99 5.75 10.86
CA ARG A 119 12.18 4.50 11.61
C ARG A 119 13.02 3.50 10.81
N VAL A 120 12.65 3.26 9.55
CA VAL A 120 13.43 2.38 8.65
C VAL A 120 14.83 2.96 8.40
N GLY A 121 14.94 4.27 8.22
CA GLY A 121 16.22 4.97 8.12
C GLY A 121 17.14 4.70 9.32
N ALA A 122 16.60 4.76 10.54
CA ALA A 122 17.32 4.46 11.75
C ALA A 122 17.70 2.97 11.88
N GLU A 123 16.78 2.06 11.53
CA GLU A 123 17.03 0.60 11.49
C GLU A 123 18.16 0.23 10.52
N LEU A 124 18.30 0.98 9.41
CA LEU A 124 19.35 0.80 8.40
C LEU A 124 20.67 1.57 8.72
N GLY A 125 20.66 2.36 9.79
CA GLY A 125 21.79 3.21 10.19
C GLY A 125 22.05 4.39 9.25
N LEU A 126 20.99 4.94 8.64
CA LEU A 126 21.04 6.10 7.74
C LEU A 126 20.81 7.43 8.46
N CYS A 127 20.03 7.42 9.54
CA CYS A 127 19.77 8.59 10.40
C CYS A 127 19.68 8.18 11.88
N PRO A 128 19.83 9.13 12.83
CA PRO A 128 19.55 8.85 14.23
C PRO A 128 18.05 8.56 14.45
N ALA A 129 17.73 7.78 15.50
CA ALA A 129 16.34 7.47 15.86
C ALA A 129 15.52 8.71 16.28
N SER A 130 16.20 9.78 16.69
CA SER A 130 15.60 11.07 17.06
C SER A 130 15.52 12.06 15.88
N ALA A 131 15.68 11.59 14.63
CA ALA A 131 15.60 12.46 13.47
C ALA A 131 14.18 13.01 13.31
N GLU A 132 14.06 14.32 13.06
CA GLU A 132 12.77 15.00 12.96
C GLU A 132 12.23 14.94 11.51
N PRO A 133 11.02 14.38 11.27
CA PRO A 133 10.48 14.20 9.92
C PRO A 133 10.31 15.49 9.10
N MET A 134 10.02 16.59 9.79
CA MET A 134 9.70 17.89 9.17
C MET A 134 10.89 18.83 9.05
N GLU A 135 12.06 18.43 9.55
CA GLU A 135 13.29 19.21 9.41
C GLU A 135 13.71 19.27 7.94
N LEU A 136 14.10 20.46 7.48
CA LEU A 136 14.64 20.64 6.13
C LEU A 136 16.04 20.02 6.04
N VAL A 137 16.32 19.35 4.93
CA VAL A 137 17.59 18.66 4.71
C VAL A 137 18.50 19.51 3.85
N THR A 138 19.80 19.56 4.17
CA THR A 138 20.77 20.27 3.34
C THR A 138 21.14 19.48 2.08
N GLN A 139 21.75 20.16 1.11
CA GLN A 139 22.23 19.49 -0.11
C GLN A 139 23.26 18.38 0.20
N ASP A 140 24.14 18.59 1.18
CA ASP A 140 25.18 17.63 1.57
C ASP A 140 24.59 16.37 2.22
N GLU A 141 23.61 16.53 3.11
CA GLU A 141 22.90 15.41 3.72
C GLU A 141 22.16 14.57 2.67
N ALA A 142 21.51 15.22 1.70
CA ALA A 142 20.82 14.52 0.60
C ALA A 142 21.79 13.76 -0.31
N ALA A 143 22.94 14.36 -0.65
CA ALA A 143 23.98 13.71 -1.41
C ALA A 143 24.57 12.50 -0.66
N ALA A 144 24.81 12.64 0.65
CA ALA A 144 25.33 11.55 1.49
C ALA A 144 24.35 10.35 1.59
N LEU A 145 23.05 10.62 1.73
CA LEU A 145 22.02 9.59 1.70
C LEU A 145 22.02 8.84 0.35
N LEU A 146 22.06 9.58 -0.77
CA LEU A 146 22.07 8.99 -2.10
C LEU A 146 23.32 8.14 -2.35
N ASP A 147 24.50 8.63 -2.00
CA ASP A 147 25.75 7.86 -2.10
C ASP A 147 25.68 6.56 -1.30
N THR A 148 25.14 6.62 -0.08
CA THR A 148 24.94 5.45 0.79
C THR A 148 24.01 4.42 0.13
N LEU A 149 22.90 4.86 -0.49
CA LEU A 149 21.96 3.97 -1.18
C LEU A 149 22.56 3.32 -2.43
N LEU A 150 23.48 4.01 -3.11
CA LEU A 150 24.14 3.50 -4.31
C LEU A 150 25.27 2.53 -4.01
N THR A 151 25.90 2.65 -2.84
CA THR A 151 27.11 1.91 -2.48
C THR A 151 26.86 0.73 -1.54
N ARG A 152 25.77 0.75 -0.76
CA ARG A 152 25.42 -0.32 0.18
C ARG A 152 24.22 -1.12 -0.27
N GLU A 153 24.30 -2.44 -0.06
CA GLU A 153 23.12 -3.31 -0.15
C GLU A 153 22.33 -3.20 1.16
N LEU A 154 21.09 -2.73 1.07
CA LEU A 154 20.20 -2.51 2.21
C LEU A 154 19.04 -3.50 2.17
N TYR A 155 18.60 -3.94 3.35
CA TYR A 155 17.49 -4.87 3.50
C TYR A 155 16.49 -4.33 4.51
N ILE A 156 15.25 -4.10 4.07
CA ILE A 156 14.14 -3.77 4.96
C ILE A 156 13.58 -5.07 5.52
N ARG A 157 13.46 -5.14 6.84
CA ARG A 157 12.82 -6.25 7.53
C ARG A 157 11.35 -6.34 7.12
N GLU A 158 10.95 -7.46 6.53
CA GLU A 158 9.57 -7.70 6.12
C GLU A 158 8.62 -7.95 7.32
N PRO A 159 7.34 -7.54 7.24
CA PRO A 159 6.33 -7.91 8.24
C PRO A 159 6.06 -9.41 8.31
N PRO A 160 5.78 -9.99 9.49
CA PRO A 160 5.54 -11.44 9.65
C PRO A 160 4.45 -12.00 8.72
N MET A 161 3.40 -11.21 8.48
CA MET A 161 2.25 -11.60 7.65
C MET A 161 2.66 -12.03 6.23
N LEU A 162 3.75 -11.50 5.67
CA LEU A 162 4.25 -11.91 4.34
C LEU A 162 4.73 -13.36 4.31
N THR A 163 5.11 -13.91 5.45
CA THR A 163 5.57 -15.30 5.58
C THR A 163 4.51 -16.23 6.16
N GLU A 164 3.55 -15.68 6.91
CA GLU A 164 2.51 -16.45 7.61
C GLU A 164 1.22 -16.59 6.79
N PHE A 165 0.98 -15.69 5.83
CA PHE A 165 -0.23 -15.67 5.00
C PHE A 165 0.10 -16.01 3.53
N PRO A 166 -0.75 -16.78 2.81
CA PRO A 166 -0.47 -17.25 1.45
C PRO A 166 -0.67 -16.14 0.40
N ILE A 167 0.27 -15.19 0.39
CA ILE A 167 0.28 -14.03 -0.51
C ILE A 167 1.12 -14.32 -1.76
N GLN A 168 0.59 -13.96 -2.91
CA GLN A 168 1.29 -13.97 -4.20
C GLN A 168 1.42 -12.54 -4.72
N ASN A 169 2.63 -12.16 -5.13
CA ASN A 169 2.94 -10.83 -5.64
C ASN A 169 3.84 -10.95 -6.89
N PRO A 170 3.30 -11.48 -8.02
CA PRO A 170 4.07 -11.68 -9.24
C PRO A 170 4.65 -10.39 -9.83
N ASP A 171 4.01 -9.25 -9.58
CA ASP A 171 4.42 -7.94 -10.09
C ASP A 171 5.39 -7.20 -9.15
N GLU A 172 5.83 -7.84 -8.05
CA GLU A 172 6.76 -7.29 -7.06
C GLU A 172 6.40 -5.87 -6.57
N VAL A 173 5.10 -5.58 -6.44
CA VAL A 173 4.64 -4.26 -5.98
C VAL A 173 4.80 -4.10 -4.48
N ASN A 174 4.79 -2.85 -4.00
CA ASN A 174 4.78 -2.58 -2.57
C ASN A 174 3.47 -3.10 -1.93
N LEU A 175 3.59 -4.07 -1.02
CA LEU A 175 2.46 -4.72 -0.37
C LEU A 175 1.92 -3.98 0.86
N ASN A 176 2.53 -2.87 1.28
CA ASN A 176 2.15 -2.16 2.53
C ASN A 176 0.64 -1.97 2.68
N ASP A 177 0.00 -1.34 1.71
CA ASP A 177 -1.42 -0.99 1.79
C ASP A 177 -2.30 -2.24 1.77
N TYR A 178 -1.90 -3.28 1.03
CA TYR A 178 -2.60 -4.57 0.99
C TYR A 178 -2.55 -5.27 2.34
N LEU A 179 -1.39 -5.26 3.01
CA LEU A 179 -1.24 -5.85 4.34
C LEU A 179 -2.03 -5.07 5.41
N LEU A 180 -2.10 -3.74 5.29
CA LEU A 180 -2.94 -2.91 6.16
C LEU A 180 -4.42 -3.25 6.00
N GLU A 181 -4.87 -3.50 4.77
CA GLU A 181 -6.24 -3.94 4.50
C GLU A 181 -6.50 -5.37 5.02
N LEU A 182 -5.53 -6.29 4.87
CA LEU A 182 -5.63 -7.63 5.44
C LEU A 182 -5.76 -7.62 6.97
N ARG A 183 -5.08 -6.70 7.66
CA ARG A 183 -5.20 -6.55 9.13
C ARG A 183 -6.59 -6.16 9.60
N ARG A 184 -7.42 -5.56 8.75
CA ARG A 184 -8.80 -5.19 9.10
C ARG A 184 -9.72 -6.40 9.15
N ILE A 185 -9.32 -7.50 8.51
CA ILE A 185 -10.10 -8.73 8.47
C ILE A 185 -9.95 -9.43 9.83
N PRO A 186 -11.05 -9.86 10.46
CA PRO A 186 -10.99 -10.67 11.67
C PRO A 186 -10.09 -11.90 11.50
N GLY A 187 -9.13 -12.08 12.41
CA GLY A 187 -8.16 -13.18 12.36
C GLY A 187 -8.74 -14.59 12.17
N PRO A 188 -9.89 -14.96 12.77
CA PRO A 188 -10.58 -16.23 12.49
C PRO A 188 -10.96 -16.43 11.02
N ILE A 189 -11.35 -15.37 10.30
CA ILE A 189 -11.66 -15.42 8.86
C ILE A 189 -10.36 -15.66 8.06
N LEU A 190 -9.28 -14.96 8.41
CA LEU A 190 -7.96 -15.19 7.79
C LEU A 190 -7.48 -16.63 8.00
N ARG A 191 -7.68 -17.20 9.20
CA ARG A 191 -7.36 -18.61 9.45
C ARG A 191 -8.22 -19.55 8.60
N ALA A 192 -9.53 -19.34 8.57
CA ALA A 192 -10.44 -20.15 7.76
C ALA A 192 -10.09 -20.08 6.26
N PHE A 193 -9.61 -18.93 5.77
CA PHE A 193 -9.11 -18.76 4.41
C PHE A 193 -7.91 -19.68 4.14
N VAL A 194 -6.91 -19.65 5.02
CA VAL A 194 -5.73 -20.52 4.91
C VAL A 194 -6.10 -21.99 5.03
N ASP A 195 -6.88 -22.36 6.06
CA ASP A 195 -7.30 -23.74 6.33
C ASP A 195 -8.14 -24.33 5.19
N SER A 196 -8.87 -23.48 4.46
CA SER A 196 -9.67 -23.87 3.30
C SER A 196 -8.86 -23.97 2.00
N GLY A 197 -7.56 -23.68 2.06
CA GLY A 197 -6.62 -23.75 0.95
C GLY A 197 -6.70 -22.57 -0.02
N TRP A 198 -7.20 -21.42 0.43
CA TRP A 198 -7.28 -20.24 -0.41
C TRP A 198 -5.94 -19.49 -0.49
N THR A 199 -5.76 -18.73 -1.57
CA THR A 199 -4.59 -17.88 -1.80
C THR A 199 -5.00 -16.44 -2.10
N TYR A 200 -4.19 -15.47 -1.71
CA TYR A 200 -4.41 -14.05 -1.96
C TYR A 200 -3.35 -13.53 -2.93
N ALA A 201 -3.76 -12.98 -4.06
CA ALA A 201 -2.85 -12.58 -5.14
C ALA A 201 -3.03 -11.10 -5.49
N VAL A 202 -1.94 -10.34 -5.43
CA VAL A 202 -1.84 -9.01 -6.00
C VAL A 202 -1.38 -9.15 -7.44
N ASP A 203 -2.32 -9.25 -8.39
CA ASP A 203 -2.06 -9.63 -9.78
C ASP A 203 -2.84 -8.72 -10.75
N PHE A 204 -2.14 -7.72 -11.26
CA PHE A 204 -2.71 -6.70 -12.13
C PHE A 204 -3.01 -7.27 -13.52
N GLN A 205 -2.14 -8.15 -14.02
CA GLN A 205 -2.26 -8.72 -15.36
C GLN A 205 -3.47 -9.66 -15.46
N HIS A 206 -3.69 -10.49 -14.44
CA HIS A 206 -4.83 -11.38 -14.36
C HIS A 206 -6.15 -10.59 -14.32
N LEU A 207 -6.24 -9.58 -13.45
CA LEU A 207 -7.44 -8.74 -13.34
C LEU A 207 -7.70 -7.89 -14.58
N ALA A 208 -6.67 -7.39 -15.26
CA ALA A 208 -6.82 -6.75 -16.55
C ALA A 208 -7.37 -7.72 -17.61
N GLY A 209 -6.95 -9.00 -17.55
CA GLY A 209 -7.50 -10.06 -18.40
C GLY A 209 -8.96 -10.38 -18.10
N LEU A 210 -9.36 -10.44 -16.83
CA LEU A 210 -10.76 -10.60 -16.41
C LEU A 210 -11.60 -9.41 -16.86
N SER A 211 -11.11 -8.19 -16.64
CA SER A 211 -11.79 -6.95 -17.03
C SER A 211 -12.10 -6.92 -18.53
N ARG A 212 -11.13 -7.31 -19.37
CA ARG A 212 -11.33 -7.44 -20.83
C ARG A 212 -12.35 -8.52 -21.21
N ARG A 213 -12.35 -9.66 -20.51
CA ARG A 213 -13.27 -10.78 -20.81
C ARG A 213 -14.72 -10.45 -20.47
N TYR A 214 -14.95 -9.77 -19.35
CA TYR A 214 -16.28 -9.48 -18.84
C TYR A 214 -16.79 -8.06 -19.15
N GLY A 215 -15.94 -7.21 -19.74
CA GLY A 215 -16.31 -5.84 -20.12
C GLY A 215 -16.58 -4.93 -18.93
N THR A 216 -16.00 -5.22 -17.76
CA THR A 216 -16.17 -4.46 -16.52
C THR A 216 -14.81 -4.11 -15.92
N SER A 217 -14.73 -3.03 -15.13
CA SER A 217 -13.53 -2.70 -14.36
C SER A 217 -13.51 -3.51 -13.08
N CYS A 218 -12.59 -4.48 -12.98
CA CYS A 218 -12.48 -5.40 -11.87
C CYS A 218 -11.21 -5.07 -11.08
N THR A 219 -11.36 -4.44 -9.90
CA THR A 219 -10.23 -4.11 -9.00
C THR A 219 -9.94 -5.24 -8.00
N GLY A 220 -10.86 -6.18 -7.88
CA GLY A 220 -10.71 -7.43 -7.16
C GLY A 220 -11.68 -8.50 -7.69
N ALA A 221 -11.37 -9.76 -7.42
CA ALA A 221 -12.24 -10.90 -7.71
C ALA A 221 -11.97 -12.09 -6.79
N ALA A 222 -13.05 -12.67 -6.25
CA ALA A 222 -13.02 -13.97 -5.59
C ALA A 222 -13.34 -15.11 -6.57
N ASP A 223 -12.34 -15.91 -6.92
CA ASP A 223 -12.47 -17.13 -7.73
C ASP A 223 -12.63 -18.34 -6.81
N TYR A 224 -13.88 -18.78 -6.63
CA TYR A 224 -14.23 -19.93 -5.80
C TYR A 224 -13.66 -21.25 -6.34
N GLY A 225 -13.55 -21.39 -7.67
CA GLY A 225 -13.07 -22.62 -8.31
C GLY A 225 -11.56 -22.80 -8.13
N ALA A 226 -10.81 -21.71 -8.30
CA ALA A 226 -9.38 -21.66 -8.05
C ALA A 226 -9.02 -21.50 -6.56
N LYS A 227 -10.01 -21.19 -5.71
CA LYS A 227 -9.81 -20.77 -4.31
C LYS A 227 -8.79 -19.64 -4.21
N ARG A 228 -9.05 -18.55 -4.93
CA ARG A 228 -8.14 -17.41 -4.96
C ARG A 228 -8.89 -16.09 -4.93
N ILE A 229 -8.39 -15.17 -4.11
CA ILE A 229 -8.73 -13.75 -4.21
C ILE A 229 -7.65 -13.07 -5.03
N TYR A 230 -8.05 -12.36 -6.08
CA TYR A 230 -7.18 -11.48 -6.86
C TYR A 230 -7.51 -10.04 -6.52
N VAL A 231 -6.50 -9.18 -6.37
CA VAL A 231 -6.67 -7.73 -6.20
C VAL A 231 -5.64 -6.95 -7.03
N SER A 232 -6.04 -5.79 -7.53
CA SER A 232 -5.16 -4.80 -8.16
C SER A 232 -5.14 -3.48 -7.39
N GLU A 233 -6.06 -3.33 -6.43
CA GLU A 233 -6.10 -2.21 -5.51
C GLU A 233 -6.29 -2.72 -4.09
N ALA A 234 -5.49 -2.22 -3.15
CA ALA A 234 -5.55 -2.66 -1.75
C ALA A 234 -6.96 -2.55 -1.17
N LYS A 235 -7.70 -1.48 -1.50
CA LYS A 235 -9.06 -1.21 -1.01
C LYS A 235 -10.09 -2.27 -1.41
N ALA A 236 -9.83 -3.08 -2.43
CA ALA A 236 -10.72 -4.19 -2.81
C ALA A 236 -10.63 -5.36 -1.80
N THR A 237 -9.52 -5.50 -1.07
CA THR A 237 -9.21 -6.64 -0.21
C THR A 237 -10.35 -7.02 0.73
N VAL A 238 -10.81 -6.08 1.56
CA VAL A 238 -11.84 -6.39 2.57
C VAL A 238 -13.16 -6.81 1.91
N HIS A 239 -13.51 -6.16 0.79
CA HIS A 239 -14.69 -6.50 0.01
C HIS A 239 -14.60 -7.92 -0.57
N GLU A 240 -13.47 -8.30 -1.18
CA GLU A 240 -13.28 -9.67 -1.69
C GLU A 240 -13.32 -10.73 -0.57
N PHE A 241 -12.85 -10.39 0.63
CA PHE A 241 -13.03 -11.26 1.79
C PHE A 241 -14.48 -11.37 2.24
N GLY A 242 -15.33 -10.39 1.92
CA GLY A 242 -16.78 -10.49 2.07
C GLY A 242 -17.37 -11.56 1.16
N HIS A 243 -16.95 -11.64 -0.10
CA HIS A 243 -17.34 -12.75 -1.00
C HIS A 243 -16.85 -14.11 -0.52
N PHE A 244 -15.63 -14.18 0.01
CA PHE A 244 -15.11 -15.40 0.64
C PHE A 244 -15.97 -15.79 1.84
N LEU A 245 -16.26 -14.85 2.75
CA LEU A 245 -17.08 -15.09 3.94
C LEU A 245 -18.48 -15.59 3.56
N ASP A 246 -19.14 -14.94 2.60
CA ASP A 246 -20.46 -15.35 2.09
C ASP A 246 -20.43 -16.82 1.63
N SER A 247 -19.41 -17.21 0.87
CA SER A 247 -19.25 -18.60 0.40
C SER A 247 -19.05 -19.59 1.56
N MET A 248 -18.27 -19.23 2.57
CA MET A 248 -18.02 -20.08 3.74
C MET A 248 -19.27 -20.26 4.61
N LEU A 249 -20.20 -19.30 4.56
CA LEU A 249 -21.49 -19.36 5.23
C LEU A 249 -22.56 -20.10 4.40
N GLY A 250 -22.24 -20.49 3.16
CA GLY A 250 -23.17 -21.16 2.25
C GLY A 250 -24.11 -20.19 1.54
N PHE A 251 -23.60 -19.03 1.15
CA PHE A 251 -24.30 -17.98 0.39
C PHE A 251 -25.62 -17.51 1.04
N PRO A 252 -25.60 -17.06 2.30
CA PRO A 252 -26.78 -16.42 2.91
C PRO A 252 -27.33 -15.28 2.06
N SER A 253 -26.49 -14.56 1.30
CA SER A 253 -26.96 -13.49 0.41
C SER A 253 -27.96 -13.98 -0.66
N GLU A 254 -27.92 -15.25 -1.06
CA GLU A 254 -28.80 -15.82 -2.09
C GLU A 254 -30.08 -16.44 -1.52
N HIS A 255 -30.10 -16.71 -0.22
CA HIS A 255 -31.14 -17.51 0.41
C HIS A 255 -31.91 -16.76 1.49
N SER A 256 -31.39 -15.61 1.92
CA SER A 256 -32.05 -14.73 2.89
C SER A 256 -32.79 -13.60 2.19
N SER A 257 -33.91 -13.17 2.80
CA SER A 257 -34.71 -12.04 2.33
C SER A 257 -34.11 -10.67 2.66
N PHE A 258 -33.06 -10.61 3.51
CA PHE A 258 -32.53 -9.33 3.99
C PHE A 258 -32.08 -8.42 2.84
N TYR A 259 -31.50 -8.97 1.76
CA TYR A 259 -31.09 -8.16 0.63
C TYR A 259 -32.29 -7.44 0.00
N GLU A 260 -33.36 -8.17 -0.32
CA GLU A 260 -34.57 -7.61 -0.93
C GLU A 260 -35.26 -6.62 -0.01
N ALA A 261 -35.20 -6.84 1.31
CA ALA A 261 -35.84 -6.00 2.30
C ALA A 261 -35.04 -4.72 2.64
N GLU A 262 -33.71 -4.78 2.61
CA GLU A 262 -32.84 -3.78 3.24
C GLU A 262 -31.89 -3.07 2.28
N ALA A 263 -31.71 -3.54 1.04
CA ALA A 263 -30.76 -2.96 0.08
C ALA A 263 -31.01 -1.46 -0.19
N ASP A 264 -32.27 -1.07 -0.39
CA ASP A 264 -32.63 0.33 -0.63
C ASP A 264 -32.29 1.22 0.58
N ALA A 265 -32.55 0.75 1.80
CA ALA A 265 -32.22 1.49 3.01
C ALA A 265 -30.70 1.59 3.24
N ALA A 266 -29.97 0.53 2.89
CA ALA A 266 -28.51 0.48 3.01
C ALA A 266 -27.79 1.46 2.08
N SER A 267 -28.42 1.90 0.98
CA SER A 267 -27.86 2.90 0.07
C SER A 267 -27.59 4.25 0.75
N ALA A 268 -28.13 4.47 1.96
CA ALA A 268 -27.84 5.64 2.79
C ALA A 268 -26.39 5.69 3.31
N PHE A 269 -25.68 4.55 3.33
CA PHE A 269 -24.30 4.47 3.83
C PHE A 269 -23.38 3.56 3.02
N LEU A 270 -23.93 2.63 2.22
CA LEU A 270 -23.17 1.85 1.25
C LEU A 270 -23.02 2.60 -0.08
N ARG A 271 -21.97 2.25 -0.82
CA ARG A 271 -21.77 2.74 -2.19
C ARG A 271 -22.82 2.14 -3.12
N ALA A 272 -23.12 2.84 -4.22
CA ALA A 272 -24.11 2.37 -5.21
C ALA A 272 -23.80 0.97 -5.78
N TYR A 273 -22.53 0.59 -5.82
CA TYR A 273 -22.09 -0.73 -6.29
C TYR A 273 -22.68 -1.90 -5.48
N ALA A 274 -22.92 -1.70 -4.18
CA ALA A 274 -23.56 -2.70 -3.32
C ALA A 274 -24.95 -3.14 -3.82
N GLY A 275 -25.69 -2.25 -4.50
CA GLY A 275 -27.03 -2.54 -5.02
C GLY A 275 -27.06 -3.31 -6.34
N THR A 276 -25.90 -3.71 -6.88
CA THR A 276 -25.84 -4.40 -8.18
C THR A 276 -26.21 -5.89 -8.09
N SER A 277 -25.99 -6.53 -6.94
CA SER A 277 -26.44 -7.89 -6.66
C SER A 277 -26.46 -8.16 -5.15
N CYS A 278 -27.12 -9.24 -4.73
CA CYS A 278 -27.12 -9.65 -3.33
C CYS A 278 -25.74 -10.01 -2.78
N ARG A 279 -24.87 -10.58 -3.63
CA ARG A 279 -23.48 -10.91 -3.26
C ARG A 279 -22.64 -9.66 -3.05
N GLU A 280 -22.84 -8.65 -3.91
CA GLU A 280 -22.15 -7.36 -3.82
C GLU A 280 -22.61 -6.57 -2.59
N TYR A 281 -23.91 -6.62 -2.30
CA TYR A 281 -24.47 -6.09 -1.06
C TYR A 281 -23.80 -6.71 0.16
N PHE A 282 -23.71 -8.05 0.23
CA PHE A 282 -23.10 -8.73 1.36
C PHE A 282 -21.62 -8.34 1.53
N ALA A 283 -20.86 -8.35 0.44
CA ALA A 283 -19.44 -8.02 0.46
C ALA A 283 -19.17 -6.56 0.87
N ASP A 284 -19.94 -5.61 0.33
CA ASP A 284 -19.85 -4.21 0.75
C ASP A 284 -20.31 -3.98 2.18
N TYR A 285 -21.35 -4.68 2.62
CA TYR A 285 -21.82 -4.61 4.00
C TYR A 285 -20.75 -5.12 4.95
N PHE A 286 -20.11 -6.26 4.67
CA PHE A 286 -18.99 -6.77 5.45
C PHE A 286 -17.87 -5.74 5.55
N ALA A 287 -17.44 -5.18 4.42
CA ALA A 287 -16.39 -4.17 4.38
C ALA A 287 -16.76 -2.92 5.20
N TYR A 288 -18.01 -2.47 5.13
CA TYR A 288 -18.48 -1.36 5.94
C TYR A 288 -18.53 -1.72 7.43
N TYR A 289 -19.02 -2.90 7.78
CA TYR A 289 -19.17 -3.37 9.17
C TYR A 289 -17.82 -3.44 9.89
N VAL A 290 -16.82 -4.14 9.33
CA VAL A 290 -15.50 -4.29 9.98
C VAL A 290 -14.80 -2.93 10.19
N THR A 291 -15.14 -1.95 9.36
CA THR A 291 -14.58 -0.60 9.41
C THR A 291 -15.25 0.28 10.45
N ASN A 292 -16.57 0.12 10.62
CA ASN A 292 -17.40 1.15 11.24
C ASN A 292 -18.20 0.68 12.45
N HIS A 293 -18.31 -0.62 12.73
CA HIS A 293 -19.15 -1.13 13.82
C HIS A 293 -18.74 -0.61 15.21
N SER A 294 -17.47 -0.25 15.42
CA SER A 294 -16.99 0.33 16.68
C SER A 294 -17.37 1.82 16.85
N ASN A 295 -17.84 2.48 15.79
CA ASN A 295 -18.39 3.82 15.85
C ASN A 295 -19.88 3.74 16.18
N ALA A 296 -20.26 4.22 17.37
CA ALA A 296 -21.63 4.11 17.89
C ALA A 296 -22.70 4.71 16.96
N GLU A 297 -22.42 5.82 16.28
CA GLU A 297 -23.37 6.46 15.36
C GLU A 297 -23.60 5.60 14.11
N LYS A 298 -22.52 5.10 13.52
CA LYS A 298 -22.59 4.24 12.32
C LYS A 298 -23.20 2.87 12.65
N ALA A 299 -22.89 2.31 13.80
CA ALA A 299 -23.51 1.08 14.30
C ALA A 299 -25.02 1.24 14.47
N ALA A 300 -25.46 2.31 15.14
CA ALA A 300 -26.89 2.60 15.31
C ALA A 300 -27.60 2.86 13.97
N GLN A 301 -26.91 3.47 12.99
CA GLN A 301 -27.45 3.64 11.65
C GLN A 301 -27.67 2.29 10.95
N MET A 302 -26.67 1.39 11.00
CA MET A 302 -26.77 0.04 10.44
C MET A 302 -27.90 -0.77 11.09
N GLU A 303 -27.96 -0.81 12.42
CA GLU A 303 -29.00 -1.54 13.16
C GLU A 303 -30.41 -1.05 12.83
N ARG A 304 -30.59 0.28 12.70
CA ARG A 304 -31.90 0.87 12.40
C ARG A 304 -32.34 0.64 10.95
N LEU A 305 -31.43 0.76 9.99
CA LEU A 305 -31.76 0.72 8.55
C LEU A 305 -31.70 -0.68 7.96
N THR A 306 -30.90 -1.56 8.54
CA THR A 306 -30.63 -2.92 8.05
C THR A 306 -30.62 -3.93 9.22
N PRO A 307 -31.71 -4.01 10.01
CA PRO A 307 -31.72 -4.76 11.27
C PRO A 307 -31.39 -6.26 11.11
N GLU A 308 -31.86 -6.92 10.06
CA GLU A 308 -31.58 -8.34 9.83
C GLU A 308 -30.13 -8.57 9.42
N THR A 309 -29.62 -7.76 8.48
CA THR A 309 -28.21 -7.85 8.05
C THR A 309 -27.27 -7.50 9.21
N PHE A 310 -27.58 -6.45 9.98
CA PHE A 310 -26.80 -6.06 11.15
C PHE A 310 -26.77 -7.19 12.19
N ALA A 311 -27.93 -7.77 12.52
CA ALA A 311 -28.02 -8.88 13.47
C ALA A 311 -27.19 -10.10 13.03
N LEU A 312 -27.14 -10.40 11.72
CA LEU A 312 -26.28 -11.46 11.19
C LEU A 312 -24.80 -11.20 11.46
N PHE A 313 -24.28 -10.01 11.09
CA PHE A 313 -22.87 -9.69 11.31
C PHE A 313 -22.52 -9.56 12.80
N SER A 314 -23.42 -8.99 13.62
CA SER A 314 -23.24 -8.95 15.07
C SER A 314 -23.24 -10.33 15.71
N ALA A 315 -24.04 -11.28 15.21
CA ALA A 315 -24.01 -12.66 15.69
C ALA A 315 -22.70 -13.36 15.29
N LEU A 316 -22.20 -13.14 14.07
CA LEU A 316 -20.90 -13.65 13.64
C LEU A 316 -19.76 -13.09 14.51
N GLU A 317 -19.79 -11.79 14.79
CA GLU A 317 -18.81 -11.13 15.65
C GLU A 317 -18.88 -11.64 17.10
N ALA A 318 -20.08 -11.76 17.68
CA ALA A 318 -20.28 -12.31 19.02
C ALA A 318 -19.81 -13.77 19.12
N GLY A 319 -19.95 -14.53 18.04
CA GLY A 319 -19.37 -15.87 17.87
C GLY A 319 -17.86 -15.88 17.62
N GLY A 320 -17.20 -14.72 17.65
CA GLY A 320 -15.77 -14.57 17.42
C GLY A 320 -15.36 -14.93 15.99
N TRP A 321 -16.23 -14.68 15.01
CA TRP A 321 -16.02 -14.98 13.58
C TRP A 321 -15.61 -16.42 13.28
N GLN A 322 -15.95 -17.36 14.16
CA GLN A 322 -15.61 -18.78 13.99
C GLN A 322 -16.46 -19.39 12.87
N LEU A 323 -15.84 -19.64 11.72
CA LEU A 323 -16.48 -20.31 10.60
C LEU A 323 -16.38 -21.83 10.82
N GLN A 324 -17.51 -22.47 11.12
CA GLN A 324 -17.54 -23.93 11.25
C GLN A 324 -17.16 -24.56 9.91
N SER A 325 -16.11 -25.38 9.89
CA SER A 325 -15.78 -26.22 8.74
C SER A 325 -16.94 -27.17 8.50
N ARG A 326 -17.88 -26.83 7.61
CA ARG A 326 -18.82 -27.83 7.12
C ARG A 326 -18.01 -28.82 6.29
N PRO A 327 -18.01 -30.12 6.63
CA PRO A 327 -17.43 -31.11 5.75
C PRO A 327 -18.14 -30.97 4.41
N HIS A 328 -17.37 -30.72 3.35
CA HIS A 328 -17.90 -30.66 1.99
C HIS A 328 -18.55 -32.02 1.70
N SER A 329 -19.86 -32.10 1.82
CA SER A 329 -20.63 -33.24 1.37
C SER A 329 -20.71 -33.16 -0.16
N ARG A 330 -19.72 -33.82 -0.79
CA ARG A 330 -19.60 -34.32 -2.17
C ARG A 330 -19.96 -33.39 -3.32
#